data_AF-A0A2G2PG54-F1
#
_entry.id   AF-A0A2G2PG54-F1
#
_cell.length_a   1.000
_cell.length_b   1.000
_cell.length_c   1.000
_cell.angle_alpha   90.00
_cell.angle_beta   90.00
_cell.angle_gamma   90.00
#
_symmetry.space_group_name_H-M   'P 1'
#
loop_
_entity.id
_entity.type
_entity.pdbx_description
1 polymer ?
#
loop_
_entity_poly.entity_id
_entity_poly.type
_entity_poly.pdbx_seq_one_letter_code
_entity_poly.pdbx_strand_id
1 'polypeptide(L)'
;MKIIFIIAIIFNLLQADYIRDDAKEIIVDTTTNLIWQDNATTAAMTWSSSISYCESLSLGSFSDWRLANITELTSLVDFTLSSPSINSKFKNINTNHYWSSTTKKSDTLSALDINFIYGNHHSELKTASLYVRCVRAGQ
;
A
#
# COMPACT_ATOMS: atom_id res chain seq x y z
N MET A 1 -40.26 -17.93 34.92
CA MET A 1 -40.03 -17.04 33.76
C MET A 1 -38.53 -16.96 33.57
N LYS A 2 -38.02 -17.70 32.58
CA LYS A 2 -36.60 -17.91 32.31
C LYS A 2 -36.22 -17.05 31.10
N ILE A 3 -34.93 -16.66 31.05
CA ILE A 3 -34.13 -16.46 29.82
C ILE A 3 -34.38 -15.12 29.08
N ILE A 4 -33.41 -14.30 28.64
CA ILE A 4 -31.94 -14.30 28.56
C ILE A 4 -31.48 -12.83 28.39
N PHE A 5 -30.32 -12.47 28.94
CA PHE A 5 -29.55 -11.27 28.55
C PHE A 5 -29.12 -11.37 27.08
N ILE A 6 -29.72 -10.58 26.18
CA ILE A 6 -29.19 -10.39 24.83
C ILE A 6 -28.37 -9.09 24.84
N ILE A 7 -27.08 -9.25 25.14
CA ILE A 7 -26.05 -8.34 24.64
C ILE A 7 -25.99 -8.61 23.14
N ALA A 8 -26.82 -7.89 22.39
CA ALA A 8 -26.58 -7.66 20.97
C ALA A 8 -26.25 -6.18 20.84
N ILE A 9 -25.01 -5.84 21.24
CA ILE A 9 -24.34 -4.70 20.62
C ILE A 9 -24.39 -5.02 19.14
N ILE A 10 -25.22 -4.27 18.42
CA ILE A 10 -25.28 -4.28 16.97
C ILE A 10 -23.86 -3.95 16.51
N PHE A 11 -23.10 -5.00 16.18
CA PHE A 11 -21.77 -4.91 15.58
C PHE A 11 -21.99 -4.59 14.10
N ASN A 12 -22.55 -3.41 13.83
CA ASN A 12 -22.48 -2.75 12.52
C ASN A 12 -21.70 -1.46 12.72
N LEU A 13 -20.45 -1.63 13.15
CA LEU A 13 -19.42 -0.62 12.98
C LEU A 13 -18.91 -0.82 11.56
N LEU A 14 -19.13 0.19 10.72
CA LEU A 14 -18.45 0.41 9.45
C LEU A 14 -17.12 -0.33 9.42
N GLN A 15 -17.00 -1.37 8.60
CA GLN A 15 -15.70 -1.99 8.37
C GLN A 15 -14.81 -0.89 7.78
N ALA A 16 -13.84 -0.42 8.56
CA ALA A 16 -12.97 0.64 8.12
C ALA A 16 -12.05 0.06 7.05
N ASP A 17 -12.11 0.59 5.82
CA ASP A 17 -11.31 0.10 4.68
C ASP A 17 -9.82 0.11 5.02
N TYR A 18 -9.37 1.10 5.78
CA TYR A 18 -8.00 1.22 6.28
C TYR A 18 -7.93 1.48 7.79
N ILE A 19 -7.18 0.62 8.50
CA ILE A 19 -6.89 0.75 9.93
C ILE A 19 -5.40 1.06 10.09
N ARG A 20 -5.08 2.22 10.67
CA ARG A 20 -3.70 2.58 11.02
C ARG A 20 -3.32 2.03 12.38
N ASP A 21 -2.16 1.37 12.46
CA ASP A 21 -1.48 1.06 13.71
C ASP A 21 -0.28 2.01 13.85
N ASP A 22 -0.44 3.06 14.66
CA ASP A 22 0.61 4.07 14.87
C ASP A 22 1.81 3.51 15.66
N ALA A 23 1.63 2.46 16.48
CA ALA A 23 2.73 1.86 17.24
C ALA A 23 3.63 0.98 16.36
N LYS A 24 3.04 0.35 15.34
CA LYS A 24 3.77 -0.45 14.34
C LYS A 24 4.12 0.31 13.06
N GLU A 25 3.55 1.50 12.90
CA GLU A 25 3.71 2.37 11.73
C GLU A 25 3.30 1.68 10.41
N ILE A 26 2.16 0.99 10.44
CA ILE A 26 1.59 0.24 9.31
C ILE A 26 0.12 0.60 9.10
N ILE A 27 -0.40 0.28 7.91
CA ILE A 27 -1.83 0.34 7.58
C ILE A 27 -2.32 -1.06 7.25
N VAL A 28 -3.37 -1.51 7.91
CA VAL A 28 -4.13 -2.71 7.56
C VAL A 28 -5.26 -2.32 6.62
N ASP A 29 -5.23 -2.85 5.40
CA ASP A 29 -6.33 -2.77 4.43
C ASP A 29 -7.26 -3.96 4.66
N THR A 30 -8.44 -3.69 5.21
CA THR A 30 -9.40 -4.74 5.58
C THR A 30 -10.20 -5.27 4.39
N THR A 31 -10.14 -4.59 3.24
CA THR A 31 -10.83 -4.98 2.01
C THR A 31 -10.00 -5.98 1.21
N THR A 32 -8.70 -5.73 1.09
CA THR A 32 -7.78 -6.59 0.33
C THR A 32 -7.05 -7.62 1.19
N ASN A 33 -7.19 -7.53 2.52
CA ASN A 33 -6.41 -8.28 3.50
C ASN A 33 -4.89 -8.12 3.26
N LEU A 34 -4.46 -6.88 3.03
CA LEU A 34 -3.06 -6.50 2.87
C LEU A 34 -2.63 -5.60 4.03
N ILE A 35 -1.34 -5.62 4.32
CA ILE A 35 -0.72 -4.68 5.26
C ILE A 35 0.33 -3.89 4.51
N TRP A 36 0.27 -2.57 4.68
CA TRP A 36 1.11 -1.60 3.99
C TRP A 36 2.09 -0.95 4.95
N GLN A 37 3.32 -0.80 4.48
CA GLN A 37 4.33 0.00 5.14
C GLN A 37 3.83 1.45 5.18
N ASP A 38 3.93 2.14 6.32
CA ASP A 38 3.69 3.60 6.40
C ASP A 38 4.52 4.28 7.50
N ASN A 39 5.78 3.85 7.69
CA ASN A 39 6.70 4.42 8.68
C ASN A 39 7.46 5.65 8.20
N ALA A 40 7.78 5.72 6.90
CA ALA A 40 8.45 6.86 6.29
C ALA A 40 8.23 6.88 4.79
N THR A 41 8.40 8.04 4.18
CA THR A 41 8.62 8.11 2.72
C THR A 41 10.06 7.73 2.43
N THR A 42 10.27 6.74 1.57
CA THR A 42 11.63 6.36 1.13
C THR A 42 12.23 7.42 0.23
N ALA A 43 13.56 7.43 0.10
CA ALA A 43 14.18 8.03 -1.08
C ALA A 43 13.74 7.27 -2.34
N ALA A 44 13.67 7.98 -3.48
CA ALA A 44 13.42 7.34 -4.75
C ALA A 44 14.59 6.42 -5.14
N MET A 45 14.29 5.26 -5.73
CA MET A 45 15.29 4.23 -6.02
C MET A 45 14.94 3.46 -7.29
N THR A 46 15.92 2.71 -7.82
CA THR A 46 15.71 1.86 -8.99
C THR A 46 14.72 0.74 -8.70
N TRP A 47 14.11 0.19 -9.75
CA TRP A 47 13.17 -0.92 -9.61
C TRP A 47 13.79 -2.12 -8.88
N SER A 48 15.02 -2.50 -9.25
CA SER A 48 15.74 -3.59 -8.57
C SER A 48 16.03 -3.27 -7.11
N SER A 49 16.43 -2.03 -6.80
CA SER A 49 16.68 -1.60 -5.42
C SER A 49 15.39 -1.60 -4.60
N SER A 50 14.24 -1.27 -5.20
CA SER A 50 12.94 -1.27 -4.53
C SER A 50 12.49 -2.66 -4.09
N ILE A 51 12.78 -3.69 -4.90
CA ILE A 51 12.54 -5.09 -4.54
C ILE A 51 13.40 -5.46 -3.34
N SER A 52 14.73 -5.24 -3.43
CA SER A 52 15.65 -5.57 -2.33
C SER A 52 15.34 -4.79 -1.05
N TYR A 53 14.90 -3.54 -1.18
CA TYR A 53 14.45 -2.74 -0.04
C TYR A 53 13.27 -3.39 0.67
N CYS A 54 12.22 -3.76 -0.08
CA CYS A 54 11.06 -4.39 0.54
C CYS A 54 11.38 -5.76 1.12
N GLU A 55 12.14 -6.60 0.44
CA GLU A 55 12.50 -7.95 0.93
C GLU A 55 13.41 -7.93 2.16
N SER A 56 14.14 -6.83 2.39
CA SER A 56 14.98 -6.65 3.59
C SER A 56 14.29 -5.85 4.71
N LEU A 57 13.10 -5.30 4.46
CA LEU A 57 12.39 -4.48 5.43
C LEU A 57 11.97 -5.34 6.63
N SER A 58 12.26 -4.86 7.84
CA SER A 58 11.67 -5.36 9.08
C SER A 58 10.91 -4.23 9.76
N LEU A 59 9.59 -4.35 9.82
CA LEU A 59 8.68 -3.30 10.31
C LEU A 59 7.45 -3.93 10.97
N GLY A 60 6.98 -3.37 12.08
CA GLY A 60 5.76 -3.84 12.76
C GLY A 60 5.83 -5.30 13.25
N SER A 61 7.02 -5.78 13.59
CA SER A 61 7.31 -7.20 13.90
C SER A 61 7.16 -8.17 12.72
N PHE A 62 7.22 -7.65 11.49
CA PHE A 62 7.10 -8.41 10.25
C PHE A 62 8.33 -8.27 9.37
N SER A 63 8.66 -9.32 8.61
CA SER A 63 9.88 -9.40 7.77
C SER A 63 9.64 -10.03 6.39
N ASP A 64 8.38 -10.26 6.00
CA ASP A 64 7.91 -10.86 4.75
C ASP A 64 7.28 -9.79 3.83
N TRP A 65 7.88 -8.60 3.87
CA TRP A 65 7.51 -7.48 3.02
C TRP A 65 7.99 -7.71 1.59
N ARG A 66 7.23 -7.21 0.63
CA ARG A 66 7.55 -7.27 -0.80
C ARG A 66 7.10 -6.01 -1.52
N LEU A 67 7.62 -5.83 -2.73
CA LEU A 67 7.14 -4.79 -3.63
C LEU A 67 5.70 -5.13 -4.09
N ALA A 68 4.79 -4.19 -3.94
CA ALA A 68 3.40 -4.34 -4.37
C ALA A 68 3.31 -4.51 -5.89
N ASN A 69 2.39 -5.34 -6.37
CA ASN A 69 2.09 -5.42 -7.80
C ASN A 69 1.18 -4.26 -8.22
N ILE A 70 0.98 -4.09 -9.54
CA ILE A 70 0.23 -2.94 -10.05
C ILE A 70 -1.22 -2.92 -9.56
N THR A 71 -1.87 -4.08 -9.48
CA THR A 71 -3.26 -4.21 -9.01
C THR A 71 -3.40 -3.82 -7.55
N GLU A 72 -2.44 -4.22 -6.70
CA GLU A 72 -2.42 -3.85 -5.28
C GLU A 72 -2.18 -2.36 -5.08
N LEU A 73 -1.26 -1.73 -5.83
CA LEU A 73 -1.11 -0.27 -5.77
C LEU A 73 -2.35 0.45 -6.28
N THR A 74 -3.01 -0.10 -7.30
CA THR A 74 -4.26 0.45 -7.84
C THR A 74 -5.34 0.46 -6.78
N SER A 75 -5.41 -0.56 -5.91
CA SER A 75 -6.42 -0.62 -4.85
C SER A 75 -6.23 0.43 -3.75
N LEU A 76 -5.10 1.13 -3.71
CA LEU A 76 -4.89 2.28 -2.82
C LEU A 76 -5.45 3.59 -3.37
N VAL A 77 -5.74 3.66 -4.66
CA VAL A 77 -6.15 4.89 -5.31
C VAL A 77 -7.57 5.27 -4.91
N ASP A 78 -7.71 6.48 -4.38
CA ASP A 78 -9.02 7.12 -4.19
C ASP A 78 -9.22 8.17 -5.28
N PHE A 79 -10.04 7.83 -6.29
CA PHE A 79 -10.32 8.69 -7.44
C PHE A 79 -11.19 9.92 -7.09
N THR A 80 -11.71 10.02 -5.87
CA THR A 80 -12.37 11.23 -5.39
C THR A 80 -11.38 12.27 -4.86
N LEU A 81 -10.11 11.87 -4.68
CA LEU A 81 -9.03 12.68 -4.14
C LEU A 81 -7.97 12.97 -5.22
N SER A 82 -7.21 14.03 -4.99
CA SER A 82 -6.03 14.37 -5.77
C SER A 82 -5.00 15.04 -4.89
N SER A 83 -3.73 14.80 -5.16
CA SER A 83 -2.61 15.41 -4.42
C SER A 83 -2.63 15.26 -2.88
N PRO A 84 -2.58 14.03 -2.33
CA PRO A 84 -2.49 12.74 -3.03
C PRO A 84 -3.86 12.06 -3.23
N SER A 85 -3.97 11.25 -4.29
CA SER A 85 -5.14 10.43 -4.63
C SER A 85 -5.15 9.11 -3.84
N ILE A 86 -5.03 9.19 -2.52
CA ILE A 86 -4.98 8.05 -1.58
C ILE A 86 -5.62 8.47 -0.26
N ASN A 87 -6.21 7.50 0.44
CA ASN A 87 -6.87 7.73 1.71
C ASN A 87 -5.93 8.43 2.73
N SER A 88 -6.47 9.43 3.46
CA SER A 88 -5.69 10.24 4.41
C SER A 88 -5.15 9.48 5.63
N LYS A 89 -5.51 8.19 5.80
CA LYS A 89 -4.90 7.31 6.80
C LYS A 89 -3.43 7.02 6.50
N PHE A 90 -3.00 7.10 5.25
CA PHE A 90 -1.59 7.04 4.85
C PHE A 90 -0.93 8.40 5.13
N LYS A 91 -0.08 8.47 6.16
CA LYS A 91 0.57 9.73 6.60
C LYS A 91 1.91 9.94 5.92
N ASN A 92 2.58 8.87 5.49
CA ASN A 92 3.92 8.93 4.91
C ASN A 92 3.85 8.66 3.40
N ILE A 93 3.42 9.67 2.64
CA ILE A 93 3.31 9.60 1.18
C ILE A 93 3.88 10.85 0.52
N ASN A 94 4.64 10.65 -0.55
CA ASN A 94 4.99 11.70 -1.49
C ASN A 94 3.98 11.67 -2.65
N THR A 95 3.55 12.83 -3.10
CA THR A 95 2.64 12.93 -4.24
C THR A 95 3.41 12.77 -5.55
N ASN A 96 3.77 11.53 -5.89
CA ASN A 96 4.61 11.21 -7.04
C ASN A 96 4.37 9.76 -7.52
N HIS A 97 5.25 9.26 -8.39
CA HIS A 97 5.22 7.91 -8.96
C HIS A 97 5.82 6.86 -8.01
N TYR A 98 5.16 5.71 -7.92
CA TYR A 98 5.53 4.58 -7.08
C TYR A 98 5.68 3.30 -7.90
N TRP A 99 6.82 2.63 -7.75
CA TRP A 99 7.10 1.37 -8.42
C TRP A 99 6.10 0.28 -8.06
N SER A 100 5.64 -0.46 -9.07
CA SER A 100 5.06 -1.78 -8.88
C SER A 100 6.05 -2.89 -9.27
N SER A 101 5.87 -4.10 -8.76
CA SER A 101 6.60 -5.30 -9.19
C SER A 101 6.18 -5.82 -10.57
N THR A 102 5.21 -5.18 -11.23
CA THR A 102 4.69 -5.62 -12.52
C THR A 102 5.55 -5.09 -13.67
N THR A 103 6.21 -6.01 -14.40
CA THR A 103 6.94 -5.66 -15.63
C THR A 103 5.96 -5.30 -16.76
N LYS A 104 6.29 -4.28 -17.56
CA LYS A 104 5.46 -3.89 -18.70
C LYS A 104 5.50 -4.97 -19.79
N LYS A 105 4.33 -5.46 -20.21
CA LYS A 105 4.22 -6.59 -21.15
C LYS A 105 4.89 -6.33 -22.51
N SER A 106 4.83 -5.10 -23.02
CA SER A 106 5.37 -4.73 -24.32
C SER A 106 6.86 -4.36 -24.30
N ASP A 107 7.45 -4.18 -23.11
CA ASP A 107 8.85 -3.79 -22.94
C ASP A 107 9.34 -4.22 -21.55
N THR A 108 10.18 -5.26 -21.51
CA THR A 108 10.66 -5.86 -20.26
C THR A 108 11.72 -5.03 -19.54
N LEU A 109 12.28 -4.01 -20.20
CA LEU A 109 13.17 -3.02 -19.59
C LEU A 109 12.40 -2.03 -18.71
N SER A 110 11.08 -1.95 -18.89
CA SER A 110 10.20 -1.07 -18.13
C SER A 110 9.35 -1.85 -17.11
N ALA A 111 8.94 -1.16 -16.04
CA ALA A 111 7.94 -1.64 -15.08
C ALA A 111 6.78 -0.66 -15.02
N LEU A 112 5.61 -1.14 -14.58
CA LEU A 112 4.44 -0.30 -14.34
C LEU A 112 4.56 0.41 -12.99
N ASP A 113 3.99 1.60 -12.91
CA ASP A 113 3.99 2.43 -11.72
C ASP A 113 2.65 3.19 -11.61
N ILE A 114 2.35 3.72 -10.42
CA ILE A 114 1.19 4.59 -10.18
C ILE A 114 1.66 5.97 -9.74
N ASN A 115 1.08 7.01 -10.34
CA ASN A 115 1.22 8.38 -9.90
C ASN A 115 0.11 8.74 -8.90
N PHE A 116 0.47 9.04 -7.65
CA PHE A 116 -0.50 9.44 -6.61
C PHE A 116 -0.94 10.91 -6.67
N ILE A 117 -0.63 11.69 -7.72
CA ILE A 117 -1.28 12.98 -7.97
C ILE A 117 -2.75 12.76 -8.35
N TYR A 118 -2.99 11.84 -9.30
CA TYR A 118 -4.33 11.55 -9.87
C TYR A 118 -4.70 10.06 -9.89
N GLY A 119 -3.80 9.17 -9.46
CA GLY A 119 -4.06 7.74 -9.35
C GLY A 119 -3.97 6.97 -10.67
N ASN A 120 -3.33 7.53 -11.68
CA ASN A 120 -3.24 6.93 -13.01
C ASN A 120 -1.96 6.10 -13.18
N HIS A 121 -2.03 5.13 -14.09
CA HIS A 121 -0.94 4.19 -14.35
C HIS A 121 0.05 4.78 -15.36
N HIS A 122 1.32 4.48 -15.15
CA HIS A 122 2.41 4.78 -16.06
C HIS A 122 3.32 3.57 -16.24
N SER A 123 4.40 3.77 -16.98
CA SER A 123 5.51 2.83 -17.01
C SER A 123 6.80 3.59 -17.19
N GLU A 124 7.84 3.14 -16.50
CA GLU A 124 9.17 3.73 -16.57
C GLU A 124 10.26 2.67 -16.74
N LEU A 125 11.40 3.07 -17.31
CA LEU A 125 12.59 2.22 -17.37
C LEU A 125 12.99 1.79 -15.97
N LYS A 126 13.31 0.52 -15.76
CA LYS A 126 13.69 -0.04 -14.45
C LYS A 126 14.92 0.62 -13.81
N THR A 127 15.69 1.38 -14.59
CA THR A 127 16.84 2.18 -14.15
C THR A 127 16.47 3.56 -13.61
N ALA A 128 15.23 4.02 -13.82
CA ALA A 128 14.73 5.26 -13.24
C ALA A 128 14.57 5.13 -11.71
N SER A 129 14.54 6.28 -11.02
CA SER A 129 14.35 6.32 -9.57
C SER A 129 12.95 6.79 -9.21
N LEU A 130 12.11 5.89 -8.69
CA LEU A 130 10.75 6.18 -8.22
C LEU A 130 10.60 5.80 -6.74
N TYR A 131 9.51 6.22 -6.11
CA TYR A 131 9.21 5.89 -4.72
C TYR A 131 8.73 4.44 -4.57
N VAL A 132 8.77 3.92 -3.34
CA VAL A 132 8.30 2.58 -3.03
C VAL A 132 7.39 2.60 -1.80
N ARG A 133 6.40 1.72 -1.80
CA ARG A 133 5.63 1.35 -0.61
C ARG A 133 5.55 -0.17 -0.58
N CYS A 134 6.12 -0.76 0.46
CA CYS A 134 6.11 -2.20 0.60
C CYS A 134 4.76 -2.69 1.11
N VAL A 135 4.42 -3.92 0.73
CA VAL A 135 3.19 -4.60 1.11
C VAL A 135 3.50 -6.01 1.58
N ARG A 136 2.63 -6.57 2.41
CA ARG A 136 2.60 -7.99 2.79
C ARG A 136 1.15 -8.48 2.83
N ALA A 137 0.97 -9.80 2.87
CA ALA A 137 -0.33 -10.38 3.16
C ALA A 137 -0.74 -10.13 4.62
N GLY A 138 -2.03 -9.86 4.85
CA GLY A 138 -2.66 -9.86 6.16
C GLY A 138 -2.90 -11.27 6.69
N GLN A 139 -3.23 -11.36 7.99
CA GLN A 139 -3.54 -12.61 8.69
C GLN A 139 -5.05 -12.76 8.86
#